data_AF-A0A7T5ELF2-F1
#
_entry.id   AF-A0A7T5ELF2-F1
#
_cell.length_a   1.000
_cell.length_b   1.000
_cell.length_c   1.000
_cell.angle_alpha   90.00
_cell.angle_beta   90.00
_cell.angle_gamma   90.00
#
_symmetry.space_group_name_H-M   'P 1'
#
loop_
_entity.id
_entity.type
_entity.pdbx_description
1 polymer ?
#
loop_
_entity_poly.entity_id
_entity_poly.type
_entity_poly.pdbx_seq_one_letter_code
_entity_poly.pdbx_strand_id
1 'polypeptide(L)'
;MGKRSLFWILVLGLCIQSLFVPAASAAYYEDIQGHWAQKEIEALSKLEVYRLKYGNFHPDRPMARGEALALLNRVLETVYGPVAAGKPNSHIDHRFSYKQETETLLANMRVMLDVQTGFVNSFDPGESMLYYLHLSDRGGMKQPLKKNPEWWLSEQYLQQPLTREEASMILFHVLAPYKMRPINFKPSEVEPYFHGYYTWKQESKYLDTSSPYAAAIAEFKLFTADKTFEPKQQMTRAQFAVVLKRLHDFLQADAPKQFKESQLRQKNIANLYLTVANRAYQLQDQTLLEQYFSRSAQRNLQEIAPLPLHDYTGSLTVKKDENHSNRIWIVGNYQNALTGNYQVEYLFEPDSSNPYGWKVTKVDYKQM
;
A
#
# COMPACT_ATOMS: atom_id res chain seq x y z
N MET A 1 -10.99 -62.48 -4.06
CA MET A 1 -11.52 -61.17 -3.62
C MET A 1 -10.74 -60.10 -4.35
N GLY A 2 -11.39 -59.48 -5.32
CA GLY A 2 -10.74 -59.04 -6.56
C GLY A 2 -10.17 -57.63 -6.51
N LYS A 3 -9.08 -57.43 -7.25
CA LYS A 3 -8.45 -56.14 -7.60
C LYS A 3 -9.44 -55.05 -8.07
N ARG A 4 -10.66 -55.45 -8.47
CA ARG A 4 -11.78 -54.55 -8.83
C ARG A 4 -12.41 -53.85 -7.61
N SER A 5 -12.48 -54.49 -6.45
CA SER A 5 -13.02 -53.87 -5.23
C SER A 5 -12.07 -52.84 -4.62
N LEU A 6 -10.75 -53.01 -4.79
CA LEU A 6 -9.76 -52.04 -4.34
C LEU A 6 -9.77 -50.76 -5.19
N PHE A 7 -10.05 -50.89 -6.50
CA PHE A 7 -10.16 -49.76 -7.42
C PHE A 7 -11.38 -48.87 -7.10
N TRP A 8 -12.52 -49.47 -6.74
CA TRP A 8 -13.72 -48.71 -6.34
C TRP A 8 -13.57 -48.00 -4.99
N ILE A 9 -12.82 -48.56 -4.04
CA ILE A 9 -12.52 -47.89 -2.76
C ILE A 9 -11.56 -46.70 -2.97
N LEU A 10 -10.61 -46.81 -3.90
CA LEU A 10 -9.68 -45.72 -4.25
C LEU A 10 -10.38 -44.58 -5.01
N VAL A 11 -11.34 -44.89 -5.89
CA VAL A 11 -12.17 -43.89 -6.59
C VAL A 11 -13.15 -43.21 -5.62
N LEU A 12 -13.76 -43.94 -4.67
CA LEU A 12 -14.59 -43.32 -3.63
C LEU A 12 -13.78 -42.42 -2.68
N GLY A 13 -12.54 -42.78 -2.36
CA GLY A 13 -11.64 -41.96 -1.54
C GLY A 13 -11.19 -40.66 -2.23
N LEU A 14 -11.04 -40.66 -3.56
CA LEU A 14 -10.72 -39.47 -4.35
C LEU A 14 -11.92 -38.52 -4.54
N CYS A 15 -13.16 -39.03 -4.52
CA CYS A 15 -14.37 -38.20 -4.62
C CYS A 15 -14.76 -37.49 -3.31
N ILE A 16 -14.21 -37.88 -2.16
CA ILE A 16 -14.51 -37.25 -0.86
C ILE A 16 -13.60 -36.04 -0.59
N GLN A 17 -12.47 -35.91 -1.28
CA GLN A 17 -11.54 -34.79 -1.09
C GLN A 17 -11.93 -33.50 -1.83
N SER A 18 -12.95 -33.53 -2.68
CA SER A 18 -13.40 -32.39 -3.48
C SER A 18 -14.55 -31.57 -2.84
N LEU A 19 -15.00 -31.91 -1.62
CA LEU A 19 -16.16 -31.26 -0.99
C LEU A 19 -15.85 -30.07 -0.06
N PHE A 20 -14.58 -29.68 0.09
CA PHE A 20 -14.21 -28.49 0.87
C PHE A 20 -13.24 -27.60 0.09
N VAL A 21 -13.68 -27.10 -1.07
CA VAL A 21 -13.22 -25.78 -1.51
C VAL A 21 -14.12 -24.78 -0.81
N PRO A 22 -13.66 -24.00 0.20
CA PRO A 22 -14.45 -22.89 0.69
C PRO A 22 -14.65 -21.95 -0.49
N ALA A 23 -15.86 -21.94 -1.05
CA ALA A 23 -16.24 -20.90 -1.97
C ALA A 23 -16.11 -19.59 -1.18
N ALA A 24 -15.15 -18.75 -1.57
CA ALA A 24 -15.02 -17.42 -1.01
C ALA A 24 -16.34 -16.70 -1.26
N SER A 25 -17.19 -16.63 -0.24
CA SER A 25 -18.51 -16.04 -0.39
C SER A 25 -18.33 -14.54 -0.63
N ALA A 26 -18.98 -14.04 -1.68
CA ALA A 26 -18.99 -12.63 -1.97
C ALA A 26 -19.61 -11.88 -0.79
N ALA A 27 -18.99 -10.78 -0.37
CA ALA A 27 -19.57 -9.95 0.67
C ALA A 27 -20.96 -9.45 0.24
N TYR A 28 -21.92 -9.46 1.15
CA TYR A 28 -23.29 -9.03 0.91
C TYR A 28 -23.76 -8.14 2.04
N TYR A 29 -24.28 -6.95 1.70
CA TYR A 29 -24.83 -6.03 2.68
C TYR A 29 -26.26 -5.64 2.32
N GLU A 30 -27.17 -5.73 3.28
CA GLU A 30 -28.60 -5.48 3.07
C GLU A 30 -28.88 -3.99 2.81
N ASP A 31 -28.18 -3.12 3.52
CA ASP A 31 -28.41 -1.68 3.55
C ASP A 31 -27.70 -0.87 2.45
N ILE A 32 -27.04 -1.54 1.50
CA ILE A 32 -26.45 -0.87 0.32
C ILE A 32 -27.18 -1.19 -0.98
N GLN A 33 -28.22 -2.02 -0.97
CA GLN A 33 -28.93 -2.41 -2.19
C GLN A 33 -29.64 -1.20 -2.81
N GLY A 34 -29.24 -0.82 -4.03
CA GLY A 34 -29.71 0.40 -4.70
C GLY A 34 -29.04 1.69 -4.21
N HIS A 35 -28.08 1.60 -3.28
CA HIS A 35 -27.33 2.75 -2.79
C HIS A 35 -26.31 3.20 -3.84
N TRP A 36 -26.11 4.52 -4.00
CA TRP A 36 -25.27 5.10 -5.06
C TRP A 36 -23.79 4.66 -5.00
N ALA A 37 -23.30 4.27 -3.82
CA ALA A 37 -21.94 3.78 -3.59
C ALA A 37 -21.82 2.24 -3.55
N GLN A 38 -22.89 1.51 -3.85
CA GLN A 38 -22.95 0.04 -3.74
C GLN A 38 -21.77 -0.63 -4.46
N LYS A 39 -21.56 -0.24 -5.72
CA LYS A 39 -20.52 -0.80 -6.58
C LYS A 39 -19.12 -0.66 -5.99
N GLU A 40 -18.80 0.53 -5.47
CA GLU A 40 -17.49 0.81 -4.88
C GLU A 40 -17.29 0.04 -3.57
N ILE A 41 -18.33 -0.05 -2.74
CA ILE A 41 -18.31 -0.80 -1.47
C ILE A 41 -18.11 -2.31 -1.73
N GLU A 42 -18.86 -2.89 -2.66
CA GLU A 42 -18.73 -4.30 -3.04
C GLU A 42 -17.35 -4.60 -3.63
N ALA A 43 -16.84 -3.72 -4.50
CA ALA A 43 -15.50 -3.88 -5.08
C ALA A 43 -14.40 -3.85 -4.02
N LEU A 44 -14.45 -2.90 -3.08
CA LEU A 44 -13.50 -2.83 -1.95
C LEU A 44 -13.64 -4.02 -0.99
N SER A 45 -14.83 -4.57 -0.83
CA SER A 45 -15.06 -5.76 0.00
C SER A 45 -14.51 -7.03 -0.65
N LYS A 46 -14.60 -7.15 -1.99
CA LYS A 46 -13.97 -8.22 -2.78
C LYS A 46 -12.44 -8.18 -2.68
N LEU A 47 -11.87 -6.99 -2.56
CA LEU A 47 -10.44 -6.76 -2.32
C LEU A 47 -10.03 -6.91 -0.85
N GLU A 48 -10.98 -7.25 0.04
CA GLU A 48 -10.77 -7.36 1.49
C GLU A 48 -10.30 -6.08 2.20
N VAL A 49 -10.46 -4.92 1.55
CA VAL A 49 -10.27 -3.60 2.19
C VAL A 49 -11.32 -3.43 3.29
N TYR A 50 -12.58 -3.74 2.97
CA TYR A 50 -13.60 -4.00 3.98
C TYR A 50 -13.66 -5.50 4.25
N ARG A 51 -13.47 -5.88 5.52
CA ARG A 51 -13.42 -7.29 5.96
C ARG A 51 -14.76 -7.83 6.44
N LEU A 52 -15.78 -6.98 6.59
CA LEU A 52 -17.13 -7.41 6.88
C LEU A 52 -17.63 -8.24 5.68
N LYS A 53 -18.24 -9.41 5.94
CA LYS A 53 -18.74 -10.28 4.87
C LYS A 53 -20.26 -10.24 4.74
N TYR A 54 -20.98 -10.01 5.84
CA TYR A 54 -22.45 -10.00 5.88
C TYR A 54 -22.97 -8.96 6.87
N GLY A 55 -24.26 -8.60 6.74
CA GLY A 55 -24.97 -7.69 7.64
C GLY A 55 -25.11 -6.28 7.05
N ASN A 56 -25.08 -5.26 7.89
CA ASN A 56 -25.21 -3.87 7.47
C ASN A 56 -23.84 -3.19 7.37
N PHE A 57 -23.57 -2.55 6.23
CA PHE A 57 -22.36 -1.78 6.00
C PHE A 57 -22.40 -0.41 6.69
N HIS A 58 -23.60 0.11 6.89
CA HIS A 58 -23.94 1.45 7.37
C HIS A 58 -23.35 2.55 6.47
N PRO A 59 -23.77 2.67 5.20
CA PRO A 59 -23.13 3.58 4.24
C PRO A 59 -23.17 5.05 4.67
N ASP A 60 -24.23 5.47 5.37
CA ASP A 60 -24.46 6.86 5.75
C ASP A 60 -23.91 7.24 7.13
N ARG A 61 -23.40 6.29 7.93
CA ARG A 61 -22.75 6.66 9.21
C ARG A 61 -21.45 7.43 8.93
N PRO A 62 -21.08 8.40 9.79
CA PRO A 62 -19.80 9.08 9.68
C PRO A 62 -18.62 8.09 9.68
N MET A 63 -17.64 8.36 8.83
CA MET A 63 -16.37 7.63 8.80
C MET A 63 -15.50 8.10 9.96
N ALA A 64 -15.03 7.19 10.82
CA ALA A 64 -14.09 7.55 11.88
C ALA A 64 -12.67 7.79 11.32
N ARG A 65 -11.92 8.75 11.88
CA ARG A 65 -10.53 9.05 11.47
C ARG A 65 -9.65 7.81 11.49
N GLY A 66 -9.71 7.07 12.59
CA GLY A 66 -8.91 5.86 12.78
C GLY A 66 -9.30 4.72 11.83
N GLU A 67 -10.59 4.59 11.51
CA GLU A 67 -11.05 3.62 10.52
C GLU A 67 -10.53 3.98 9.11
N ALA A 68 -10.51 5.27 8.76
CA ALA A 68 -9.95 5.74 7.49
C ALA A 68 -8.45 5.41 7.35
N LEU A 69 -7.65 5.57 8.41
CA LEU A 69 -6.22 5.20 8.40
C LEU A 69 -6.03 3.69 8.14
N ALA A 70 -6.81 2.84 8.81
CA ALA A 70 -6.75 1.40 8.59
C ALA A 70 -7.12 1.02 7.15
N LEU A 71 -8.16 1.63 6.59
CA LEU A 71 -8.60 1.37 5.22
C LEU A 71 -7.58 1.83 4.17
N LEU A 72 -6.87 2.94 4.43
CA LEU A 72 -5.77 3.39 3.57
C LEU A 72 -4.62 2.39 3.56
N ASN A 73 -4.25 1.82 4.72
CA ASN A 73 -3.24 0.75 4.75
C ASN A 73 -3.64 -0.41 3.84
N ARG A 74 -4.87 -0.88 4.00
CA ARG A 74 -5.39 -2.02 3.23
C ARG A 74 -5.41 -1.74 1.73
N VAL A 75 -5.79 -0.53 1.31
CA VAL A 75 -5.69 -0.14 -0.11
C VAL A 75 -4.25 -0.23 -0.61
N LEU A 76 -3.27 0.29 0.14
CA LEU A 76 -1.86 0.17 -0.24
C LEU A 76 -1.41 -1.29 -0.32
N GLU A 77 -1.74 -2.11 0.66
CA GLU A 77 -1.36 -3.52 0.71
C GLU A 77 -2.04 -4.36 -0.39
N THR A 78 -3.27 -4.03 -0.79
CA THR A 78 -3.91 -4.72 -1.93
C THR A 78 -3.23 -4.47 -3.27
N VAL A 79 -2.48 -3.37 -3.41
CA VAL A 79 -1.78 -3.03 -4.65
C VAL A 79 -0.28 -3.36 -4.58
N TYR A 80 0.39 -2.95 -3.50
CA TYR A 80 1.84 -3.12 -3.35
C TYR A 80 2.22 -4.24 -2.40
N GLY A 81 1.29 -4.82 -1.65
CA GLY A 81 1.59 -5.72 -0.54
C GLY A 81 2.16 -5.00 0.68
N PRO A 82 2.37 -5.71 1.80
CA PRO A 82 2.98 -5.15 3.00
C PRO A 82 4.49 -4.96 2.80
N VAL A 83 4.90 -3.80 2.29
CA VAL A 83 6.32 -3.49 2.03
C VAL A 83 7.15 -3.32 3.31
N ALA A 84 6.49 -3.09 4.45
CA ALA A 84 7.16 -3.02 5.74
C ALA A 84 6.30 -3.60 6.87
N ALA A 85 6.95 -4.00 7.97
CA ALA A 85 6.26 -4.27 9.23
C ALA A 85 5.98 -2.94 9.93
N GLY A 86 4.81 -2.81 10.54
CA GLY A 86 4.52 -1.73 11.48
C GLY A 86 5.52 -1.72 12.64
N LYS A 87 5.84 -0.51 13.11
CA LYS A 87 6.71 -0.29 14.28
C LYS A 87 5.91 0.38 15.39
N PRO A 88 6.15 0.02 16.67
CA PRO A 88 5.51 0.69 17.79
C PRO A 88 5.69 2.21 17.71
N ASN A 89 4.57 2.93 17.73
CA ASN A 89 4.54 4.37 17.70
C ASN A 89 3.98 4.93 19.01
N SER A 90 4.69 5.88 19.62
CA SER A 90 4.33 6.51 20.89
C SER A 90 3.26 7.61 20.75
N HIS A 91 3.06 8.16 19.56
CA HIS A 91 2.08 9.22 19.29
C HIS A 91 0.67 8.67 19.07
N ILE A 92 0.47 7.34 19.09
CA ILE A 92 -0.83 6.69 18.93
C ILE A 92 -1.22 6.02 20.25
N ASP A 93 -2.40 6.34 20.78
CA ASP A 93 -2.93 5.72 22.00
C ASP A 93 -2.96 4.18 21.89
N HIS A 94 -2.38 3.50 22.87
CA HIS A 94 -2.29 2.03 22.89
C HIS A 94 -3.64 1.31 22.89
N ARG A 95 -4.72 1.98 23.32
CA ARG A 95 -6.09 1.42 23.36
C ARG A 95 -6.77 1.44 21.99
N PHE A 96 -6.21 2.16 21.03
CA PHE A 96 -6.79 2.33 19.72
C PHE A 96 -6.79 1.01 18.92
N SER A 97 -7.98 0.54 18.54
CA SER A 97 -8.16 -0.79 17.93
C SER A 97 -7.42 -0.97 16.60
N TYR A 98 -7.22 0.11 15.83
CA TYR A 98 -6.47 0.04 14.56
C TYR A 98 -5.01 0.51 14.69
N LYS A 99 -4.44 0.49 15.90
CA LYS A 99 -3.05 0.95 16.12
C LYS A 99 -2.04 0.21 15.23
N GLN A 100 -2.08 -1.13 15.21
CA GLN A 100 -1.15 -1.93 14.42
C GLN A 100 -1.28 -1.70 12.91
N GLU A 101 -2.50 -1.59 12.39
CA GLU A 101 -2.73 -1.27 10.98
C GLU A 101 -2.26 0.14 10.63
N THR A 102 -2.43 1.09 11.57
CA THR A 102 -1.92 2.45 11.41
C THR A 102 -0.40 2.47 11.40
N GLU A 103 0.26 1.77 12.33
CA GLU A 103 1.73 1.63 12.35
C GLU A 103 2.27 1.00 11.08
N THR A 104 1.55 0.04 10.52
CA THR A 104 1.88 -0.60 9.25
C THR A 104 1.71 0.38 8.08
N LEU A 105 0.67 1.23 8.09
CA LEU A 105 0.53 2.34 7.13
C LEU A 105 1.74 3.26 7.15
N LEU A 106 2.19 3.71 8.34
CA LEU A 106 3.34 4.61 8.46
C LEU A 106 4.60 3.96 7.86
N ALA A 107 4.85 2.70 8.22
CA ALA A 107 6.01 1.95 7.73
C ALA A 107 5.96 1.74 6.21
N ASN A 108 4.78 1.42 5.67
CA ASN A 108 4.57 1.27 4.23
C ASN A 108 4.83 2.59 3.49
N MET A 109 4.24 3.69 3.98
CA MET A 109 4.44 5.03 3.40
C MET A 109 5.92 5.45 3.42
N ARG A 110 6.64 5.11 4.50
CA ARG A 110 8.07 5.38 4.64
C ARG A 110 8.89 4.66 3.57
N VAL A 111 8.73 3.35 3.42
CA VAL A 111 9.45 2.57 2.39
C VAL A 111 9.10 3.04 0.98
N MET A 112 7.82 3.30 0.70
CA MET A 112 7.39 3.80 -0.60
C MET A 112 8.03 5.14 -0.96
N LEU A 113 8.20 6.04 0.01
CA LEU A 113 8.89 7.30 -0.21
C LEU A 113 10.40 7.08 -0.40
N ASP A 114 11.04 6.29 0.47
CA ASP A 114 12.48 6.01 0.38
C ASP A 114 12.86 5.41 -0.98
N VAL A 115 12.06 4.46 -1.48
CA VAL A 115 12.25 3.88 -2.83
C VAL A 115 12.08 4.93 -3.92
N GLN A 116 11.16 5.88 -3.76
CA GLN A 116 10.91 6.93 -4.75
C GLN A 116 12.04 7.97 -4.81
N THR A 117 12.53 8.43 -3.66
CA THR A 117 13.42 9.59 -3.55
C THR A 117 14.88 9.24 -3.29
N GLY A 118 15.18 7.98 -2.94
CA GLY A 118 16.50 7.54 -2.51
C GLY A 118 16.82 8.04 -1.09
N PHE A 119 16.33 7.32 -0.07
CA PHE A 119 16.60 7.51 1.37
C PHE A 119 16.56 8.95 1.88
N VAL A 120 15.45 9.32 2.51
CA VAL A 120 15.28 10.67 3.06
C VAL A 120 15.28 10.63 4.59
N ASN A 121 16.43 10.86 5.22
CA ASN A 121 16.56 10.60 6.66
C ASN A 121 15.68 11.48 7.56
N SER A 122 15.36 12.72 7.18
CA SER A 122 14.67 13.67 8.07
C SER A 122 13.15 13.72 7.92
N PHE A 123 12.63 13.41 6.73
CA PHE A 123 11.20 13.53 6.43
C PHE A 123 10.49 12.18 6.48
N ASP A 124 9.44 12.10 7.30
CA ASP A 124 8.55 10.95 7.37
C ASP A 124 7.10 11.39 7.04
N PRO A 125 6.52 10.90 5.92
CA PRO A 125 5.17 11.28 5.53
C PRO A 125 4.10 10.71 6.49
N GLY A 126 4.35 9.56 7.11
CA GLY A 126 3.44 8.95 8.07
C GLY A 126 3.39 9.73 9.39
N GLU A 127 4.56 10.06 9.95
CA GLU A 127 4.63 10.90 11.16
C GLU A 127 4.02 12.28 10.91
N SER A 128 4.29 12.87 9.75
CA SER A 128 3.71 14.16 9.36
C SER A 128 2.18 14.06 9.31
N MET A 129 1.64 13.03 8.67
CA MET A 129 0.20 12.78 8.58
C MET A 129 -0.44 12.74 9.97
N LEU A 130 0.11 11.97 10.91
CA LEU A 130 -0.42 11.88 12.27
C LEU A 130 -0.32 13.21 13.03
N TYR A 131 0.80 13.92 12.86
CA TYR A 131 1.00 15.23 13.48
C TYR A 131 -0.02 16.26 12.98
N TYR A 132 -0.28 16.33 11.67
CA TYR A 132 -1.28 17.26 11.14
C TYR A 132 -2.71 16.84 11.48
N LEU A 133 -2.98 15.54 11.63
CA LEU A 133 -4.25 15.08 12.17
C LEU A 133 -4.44 15.54 13.62
N HIS A 134 -3.38 15.51 14.43
CA HIS A 134 -3.38 16.04 15.80
C HIS A 134 -3.61 17.57 15.83
N LEU A 135 -3.00 18.32 14.91
CA LEU A 135 -3.24 19.77 14.81
C LEU A 135 -4.69 20.10 14.44
N SER A 136 -5.32 19.28 13.58
CA SER A 136 -6.73 19.44 13.20
C SER A 136 -7.67 19.52 14.40
N ASP A 137 -7.40 18.73 15.46
CA ASP A 137 -8.15 18.71 16.71
C ASP A 137 -8.13 20.08 17.45
N ARG A 138 -7.11 20.90 17.15
CA ARG A 138 -6.83 22.16 17.85
C ARG A 138 -7.16 23.41 17.03
N GLY A 139 -7.97 23.28 15.98
CA GLY A 139 -8.51 24.41 15.23
C GLY A 139 -7.79 24.72 13.91
N GLY A 140 -6.95 23.80 13.41
CA GLY A 140 -6.45 23.86 12.03
C GLY A 140 -5.15 23.10 11.79
N MET A 141 -4.84 22.80 10.53
CA MET A 141 -3.67 21.99 10.13
C MET A 141 -2.49 22.83 9.62
N LYS A 142 -2.40 24.11 9.99
CA LYS A 142 -1.22 24.95 9.70
C LYS A 142 -0.14 24.67 10.74
N GLN A 143 1.09 24.48 10.29
CA GLN A 143 2.21 24.29 11.20
C GLN A 143 2.36 25.53 12.13
N PRO A 144 2.39 25.34 13.46
CA PRO A 144 2.63 26.44 14.39
C PRO A 144 4.09 26.92 14.34
N LEU A 145 4.34 28.16 14.78
CA LEU A 145 5.69 28.73 14.88
C LEU A 145 6.61 27.90 15.80
N LYS A 146 6.05 27.33 16.87
CA LYS A 146 6.75 26.43 17.79
C LYS A 146 6.05 25.08 17.81
N LYS A 147 6.77 24.03 17.40
CA LYS A 147 6.29 22.65 17.49
C LYS A 147 6.31 22.20 18.95
N ASN A 148 5.19 21.65 19.42
CA ASN A 148 5.17 20.94 20.69
C ASN A 148 5.73 19.52 20.45
N PRO A 149 6.84 19.14 21.10
CA PRO A 149 7.37 17.78 20.97
C PRO A 149 6.46 16.73 21.61
N GLU A 150 5.68 17.11 22.63
CA GLU A 150 4.78 16.22 23.35
C GLU A 150 3.37 16.29 22.76
N TRP A 151 3.07 15.39 21.84
CA TRP A 151 1.76 15.29 21.20
C TRP A 151 1.37 13.82 21.04
N TRP A 152 0.08 13.54 21.04
CA TRP A 152 -0.45 12.22 20.75
C TRP A 152 -1.87 12.33 20.17
N LEU A 153 -2.29 11.28 19.49
CA LEU A 153 -3.66 11.07 19.03
C LEU A 153 -4.36 10.18 20.05
N SER A 154 -5.34 10.73 20.74
CA SER A 154 -6.16 9.97 21.69
C SER A 154 -7.06 8.99 20.94
N GLU A 155 -7.37 7.88 21.61
CA GLU A 155 -8.33 6.90 21.09
C GLU A 155 -9.69 7.54 20.78
N GLN A 156 -10.19 8.40 21.69
CA GLN A 156 -11.43 9.15 21.52
C GLN A 156 -11.42 10.03 20.26
N TYR A 157 -10.33 10.73 19.99
CA TYR A 157 -10.21 11.59 18.81
C TYR A 157 -10.18 10.78 17.51
N LEU A 158 -9.52 9.62 17.53
CA LEU A 158 -9.48 8.70 16.40
C LEU A 158 -10.84 8.06 16.09
N GLN A 159 -11.73 7.94 17.08
CA GLN A 159 -13.10 7.46 16.87
C GLN A 159 -14.06 8.52 16.30
N GLN A 160 -13.71 9.80 16.38
CA GLN A 160 -14.57 10.87 15.90
C GLN A 160 -14.63 10.94 14.35
N PRO A 161 -15.67 11.59 13.78
CA PRO A 161 -15.85 11.73 12.35
C PRO A 161 -14.68 12.42 11.63
N LEU A 162 -14.28 11.86 10.50
CA LEU A 162 -13.34 12.42 9.55
C LEU A 162 -14.02 13.50 8.69
N THR A 163 -13.42 14.68 8.63
CA THR A 163 -13.84 15.75 7.71
C THR A 163 -13.21 15.59 6.32
N ARG A 164 -13.79 16.23 5.30
CA ARG A 164 -13.23 16.24 3.94
C ARG A 164 -11.83 16.84 3.90
N GLU A 165 -11.56 17.88 4.69
CA GLU A 165 -10.24 18.51 4.75
C GLU A 165 -9.19 17.55 5.34
N GLU A 166 -9.51 16.87 6.44
CA GLU A 166 -8.64 15.85 7.04
C GLU A 166 -8.42 14.67 6.09
N ALA A 167 -9.47 14.22 5.39
CA ALA A 167 -9.36 13.18 4.37
C ALA A 167 -8.38 13.59 3.25
N SER A 168 -8.46 14.84 2.78
CA SER A 168 -7.50 15.36 1.79
C SER A 168 -6.07 15.42 2.32
N MET A 169 -5.90 15.76 3.61
CA MET A 169 -4.60 15.83 4.26
C MET A 169 -3.97 14.44 4.40
N ILE A 170 -4.70 13.44 4.87
CA ILE A 170 -4.14 12.08 4.99
C ILE A 170 -3.81 11.48 3.61
N LEU A 171 -4.65 11.73 2.60
CA LEU A 171 -4.42 11.28 1.22
C LEU A 171 -3.22 11.98 0.57
N PHE A 172 -2.99 13.26 0.86
CA PHE A 172 -1.80 13.99 0.41
C PHE A 172 -0.51 13.31 0.88
N HIS A 173 -0.47 12.85 2.13
CA HIS A 173 0.70 12.13 2.65
C HIS A 173 0.82 10.72 2.06
N VAL A 174 -0.28 9.98 1.90
CA VAL A 174 -0.26 8.68 1.20
C VAL A 174 0.26 8.81 -0.23
N LEU A 175 -0.06 9.92 -0.90
CA LEU A 175 0.40 10.25 -2.26
C LEU A 175 1.78 10.92 -2.30
N ALA A 176 2.49 11.06 -1.18
CA ALA A 176 3.81 11.70 -1.14
C ALA A 176 4.80 11.14 -2.18
N PRO A 177 4.95 9.80 -2.36
CA PRO A 177 5.81 9.27 -3.42
C PRO A 177 5.38 9.74 -4.82
N TYR A 178 4.08 9.94 -5.03
CA TYR A 178 3.56 10.37 -6.33
C TYR A 178 3.87 11.83 -6.62
N LYS A 179 3.81 12.69 -5.60
CA LYS A 179 4.21 14.10 -5.69
C LYS A 179 5.69 14.26 -6.00
N MET A 180 6.52 13.26 -5.70
CA MET A 180 7.97 13.25 -5.94
C MET A 180 8.37 12.68 -7.32
N ARG A 181 7.42 12.37 -8.20
CA ARG A 181 7.71 11.80 -9.54
C ARG A 181 7.97 12.82 -10.65
N PRO A 182 7.24 13.96 -10.73
CA PRO A 182 7.41 14.90 -11.83
C PRO A 182 8.78 15.59 -11.85
N ILE A 183 9.50 15.58 -10.73
CA ILE A 183 10.79 16.21 -10.53
C ILE A 183 11.70 15.14 -9.95
N ASN A 184 12.88 14.93 -10.52
CA ASN A 184 13.88 14.04 -9.94
C ASN A 184 14.49 14.74 -8.70
N PHE A 185 13.71 14.78 -7.62
CA PHE A 185 14.08 15.47 -6.39
C PHE A 185 15.35 14.86 -5.80
N LYS A 186 16.25 15.73 -5.35
CA LYS A 186 17.32 15.31 -4.46
C LYS A 186 16.73 15.00 -3.08
N PRO A 187 17.31 14.06 -2.31
CA PRO A 187 16.83 13.75 -0.97
C PRO A 187 16.72 14.98 -0.05
N SER A 188 17.63 15.96 -0.22
CA SER A 188 17.64 17.23 0.52
C SER A 188 16.47 18.17 0.20
N GLU A 189 15.76 17.97 -0.92
CA GLU A 189 14.67 18.84 -1.38
C GLU A 189 13.30 18.35 -0.93
N VAL A 190 13.21 17.11 -0.45
CA VAL A 190 11.96 16.46 -0.06
C VAL A 190 11.33 17.18 1.14
N GLU A 191 12.07 17.38 2.23
CA GLU A 191 11.54 18.09 3.41
C GLU A 191 11.11 19.54 3.09
N PRO A 192 11.94 20.38 2.44
CA PRO A 192 11.52 21.73 2.02
C PRO A 192 10.25 21.76 1.16
N TYR A 193 10.07 20.78 0.26
CA TYR A 193 8.89 20.68 -0.58
C TYR A 193 7.62 20.54 0.26
N PHE A 194 7.59 19.56 1.18
CA PHE A 194 6.43 19.31 2.04
C PHE A 194 6.23 20.44 3.06
N HIS A 195 7.31 21.01 3.58
CA HIS A 195 7.24 22.15 4.49
C HIS A 195 6.53 23.38 3.88
N GLY A 196 6.62 23.57 2.56
CA GLY A 196 5.85 24.60 1.86
C GLY A 196 4.33 24.44 2.01
N TYR A 197 3.82 23.19 2.00
CA TYR A 197 2.41 22.91 2.24
C TYR A 197 2.04 23.13 3.72
N TYR A 198 2.89 22.67 4.63
CA TYR A 198 2.66 22.77 6.07
C TYR A 198 2.57 24.20 6.59
N THR A 199 3.32 25.11 5.96
CA THR A 199 3.31 26.54 6.27
C THR A 199 2.28 27.33 5.47
N TRP A 200 1.46 26.65 4.66
CA TRP A 200 0.46 27.24 3.77
C TRP A 200 1.06 28.28 2.81
N LYS A 201 2.25 28.01 2.27
CA LYS A 201 2.83 28.81 1.18
C LYS A 201 2.19 28.48 -0.18
N GLN A 202 1.59 27.30 -0.29
CA GLN A 202 0.85 26.89 -1.47
C GLN A 202 -0.58 27.40 -1.36
N GLU A 203 -1.08 28.00 -2.43
CA GLU A 203 -2.44 28.54 -2.47
C GLU A 203 -3.47 27.41 -2.65
N SER A 204 -4.58 27.52 -1.92
CA SER A 204 -5.76 26.72 -2.21
C SER A 204 -6.44 27.29 -3.46
N LYS A 205 -6.83 26.40 -4.38
CA LYS A 205 -7.69 26.78 -5.52
C LYS A 205 -9.18 26.90 -5.15
N TYR A 206 -9.56 26.51 -3.93
CA TYR A 206 -10.94 26.49 -3.46
C TYR A 206 -11.25 27.73 -2.63
N LEU A 207 -12.45 28.28 -2.80
CA LEU A 207 -12.86 29.56 -2.21
C LEU A 207 -13.18 29.47 -0.70
N ASP A 208 -13.44 28.26 -0.19
CA ASP A 208 -13.95 28.00 1.15
C ASP A 208 -12.93 27.37 2.10
N THR A 209 -11.68 27.18 1.65
CA THR A 209 -10.57 26.76 2.52
C THR A 209 -9.23 27.35 2.08
N SER A 210 -8.41 27.74 3.04
CA SER A 210 -7.00 28.10 2.83
C SER A 210 -6.05 26.90 2.95
N SER A 211 -6.54 25.74 3.38
CA SER A 211 -5.75 24.52 3.48
C SER A 211 -5.32 24.06 2.08
N PRO A 212 -4.02 23.78 1.85
CA PRO A 212 -3.53 23.49 0.51
C PRO A 212 -3.75 22.02 0.10
N TYR A 213 -4.06 21.12 1.03
CA TYR A 213 -4.02 19.67 0.79
C TYR A 213 -5.00 19.21 -0.28
N ALA A 214 -6.24 19.72 -0.26
CA ALA A 214 -7.24 19.37 -1.27
C ALA A 214 -6.83 19.82 -2.67
N ALA A 215 -6.18 20.97 -2.80
CA ALA A 215 -5.64 21.46 -4.07
C ALA A 215 -4.44 20.60 -4.51
N ALA A 216 -3.57 20.23 -3.56
CA ALA A 216 -2.36 19.46 -3.78
C ALA A 216 -2.60 18.05 -4.35
N ILE A 217 -3.80 17.48 -4.14
CA ILE A 217 -4.17 16.15 -4.66
C ILE A 217 -5.22 16.20 -5.77
N ALA A 218 -5.59 17.39 -6.25
CA ALA A 218 -6.66 17.54 -7.23
C ALA A 218 -6.36 16.82 -8.56
N GLU A 219 -5.08 16.72 -8.94
CA GLU A 219 -4.62 16.00 -10.13
C GLU A 219 -4.99 14.51 -10.13
N PHE A 220 -5.13 13.90 -8.96
CA PHE A 220 -5.49 12.48 -8.80
C PHE A 220 -7.01 12.24 -8.86
N LYS A 221 -7.82 13.32 -8.93
CA LYS A 221 -9.28 13.25 -9.08
C LYS A 221 -9.99 12.37 -8.03
N LEU A 222 -9.45 12.36 -6.80
CA LEU A 222 -10.01 11.56 -5.70
C LEU A 222 -11.34 12.14 -5.20
N PHE A 223 -11.44 13.47 -5.15
CA PHE A 223 -12.65 14.20 -4.75
C PHE A 223 -13.31 14.86 -5.96
N THR A 224 -14.64 14.99 -5.89
CA THR A 224 -15.40 15.88 -6.78
C THR A 224 -15.58 17.22 -6.07
N ALA A 225 -14.94 18.26 -6.62
CA ALA A 225 -15.03 19.64 -6.16
C ALA A 225 -14.62 20.57 -7.31
N ASP A 226 -15.34 21.68 -7.47
CA ASP A 226 -15.02 22.72 -8.45
C ASP A 226 -14.47 23.96 -7.73
N LYS A 227 -15.32 24.95 -7.43
CA LYS A 227 -14.93 26.19 -6.73
C LYS A 227 -14.91 26.07 -5.21
N THR A 228 -15.71 25.18 -4.64
CA THR A 228 -15.81 24.93 -3.20
C THR A 228 -15.47 23.48 -2.88
N PHE A 229 -14.77 23.25 -1.78
CA PHE A 229 -14.32 21.94 -1.36
C PHE A 229 -15.16 21.33 -0.24
N GLU A 230 -15.86 22.15 0.55
CA GLU A 230 -16.64 21.78 1.75
C GLU A 230 -15.75 21.17 2.85
N PRO A 231 -14.70 21.88 3.32
CA PRO A 231 -13.65 21.32 4.17
C PRO A 231 -14.18 20.71 5.48
N LYS A 232 -15.19 21.34 6.08
CA LYS A 232 -15.75 20.97 7.39
C LYS A 232 -16.81 19.86 7.32
N GLN A 233 -17.24 19.46 6.12
CA GLN A 233 -18.23 18.40 5.98
C GLN A 233 -17.63 17.09 6.50
N GLN A 234 -18.36 16.42 7.40
CA GLN A 234 -18.03 15.07 7.83
C GLN A 234 -18.33 14.09 6.71
N MET A 235 -17.38 13.20 6.42
CA MET A 235 -17.55 12.20 5.39
C MET A 235 -18.34 11.01 5.91
N THR A 236 -19.31 10.53 5.13
CA THR A 236 -19.92 9.22 5.37
C THR A 236 -18.98 8.10 4.93
N ARG A 237 -19.25 6.88 5.38
CA ARG A 237 -18.51 5.70 4.92
C ARG A 237 -18.60 5.48 3.43
N ALA A 238 -19.79 5.68 2.84
CA ALA A 238 -19.98 5.58 1.41
C ALA A 238 -19.15 6.61 0.64
N GLN A 239 -19.13 7.86 1.11
CA GLN A 239 -18.29 8.91 0.50
C GLN A 239 -16.82 8.55 0.54
N PHE A 240 -16.32 8.06 1.68
CA PHE A 240 -14.91 7.66 1.79
C PHE A 240 -14.62 6.38 0.99
N ALA A 241 -15.56 5.44 0.88
CA ALA A 241 -15.42 4.25 0.04
C ALA A 241 -15.20 4.62 -1.44
N VAL A 242 -15.92 5.61 -1.96
CA VAL A 242 -15.71 6.09 -3.34
C VAL A 242 -14.32 6.72 -3.50
N VAL A 243 -13.86 7.48 -2.51
CA VAL A 243 -12.50 8.06 -2.52
C VAL A 243 -11.43 6.97 -2.47
N LEU A 244 -11.57 5.96 -1.61
CA LEU A 244 -10.67 4.81 -1.51
C LEU A 244 -10.63 4.00 -2.80
N LYS A 245 -11.79 3.79 -3.45
CA LYS A 245 -11.85 3.06 -4.72
C LYS A 245 -11.13 3.82 -5.84
N ARG A 246 -11.28 5.14 -5.91
CA ARG A 246 -10.53 5.99 -6.86
C ARG A 246 -9.04 5.94 -6.61
N LEU A 247 -8.61 5.98 -5.34
CA LEU A 247 -7.20 5.82 -4.98
C LEU A 247 -6.70 4.44 -5.42
N HIS A 248 -7.39 3.37 -5.06
CA HIS A 248 -7.04 2.01 -5.44
C HIS A 248 -6.88 1.87 -6.96
N ASP A 249 -7.85 2.36 -7.74
CA ASP A 249 -7.81 2.25 -9.21
C ASP A 249 -6.64 3.01 -9.82
N PHE A 250 -6.33 4.18 -9.28
CA PHE A 250 -5.15 4.94 -9.66
C PHE A 250 -3.85 4.16 -9.40
N LEU A 251 -3.68 3.62 -8.18
CA LEU A 251 -2.50 2.87 -7.79
C LEU A 251 -2.36 1.56 -8.60
N GLN A 252 -3.46 0.83 -8.75
CA GLN A 252 -3.50 -0.44 -9.48
C GLN A 252 -3.19 -0.25 -10.97
N ALA A 253 -3.67 0.83 -11.59
CA ALA A 253 -3.34 1.14 -12.98
C ALA A 253 -1.88 1.57 -13.16
N ASP A 254 -1.31 2.28 -12.18
CA ASP A 254 0.06 2.79 -12.24
C ASP A 254 1.11 1.70 -11.98
N ALA A 255 0.87 0.77 -11.05
CA ALA A 255 1.84 -0.27 -10.66
C ALA A 255 2.46 -1.04 -11.85
N PRO A 256 1.70 -1.73 -12.71
CA PRO A 256 2.27 -2.47 -13.84
C PRO A 256 2.80 -1.55 -14.94
N LYS A 257 2.25 -0.34 -15.06
CA LYS A 257 2.65 0.65 -16.07
C LYS A 257 4.10 1.10 -15.87
N GLN A 258 4.55 1.19 -14.62
CA GLN A 258 5.92 1.62 -14.27
C GLN A 258 7.01 0.78 -14.94
N PHE A 259 6.79 -0.51 -15.17
CA PHE A 259 7.73 -1.39 -15.88
C PHE A 259 7.95 -1.02 -17.36
N LYS A 260 7.10 -0.15 -17.92
CA LYS A 260 7.18 0.32 -19.32
C LYS A 260 7.60 1.79 -19.44
N GLU A 261 7.90 2.45 -18.32
CA GLU A 261 8.26 3.87 -18.25
C GLU A 261 9.80 4.04 -18.17
N SER A 262 10.29 5.13 -17.57
CA SER A 262 11.72 5.42 -17.45
C SER A 262 12.46 4.37 -16.61
N GLN A 263 13.78 4.24 -16.79
CA GLN A 263 14.61 3.30 -16.01
C GLN A 263 14.45 3.49 -14.49
N LEU A 264 14.33 4.73 -14.02
CA LEU A 264 14.09 5.03 -12.61
C LEU A 264 12.74 4.45 -12.14
N ARG A 265 11.68 4.60 -12.94
CA ARG A 265 10.35 4.06 -12.62
C ARG A 265 10.35 2.53 -12.60
N GLN A 266 11.00 1.90 -13.58
CA GLN A 266 11.18 0.45 -13.62
C GLN A 266 11.95 -0.05 -12.37
N LYS A 267 13.03 0.65 -11.99
CA LYS A 267 13.82 0.34 -10.80
C LYS A 267 12.97 0.43 -9.52
N ASN A 268 12.22 1.51 -9.36
CA ASN A 268 11.43 1.77 -8.15
C ASN A 268 10.31 0.74 -7.99
N ILE A 269 9.57 0.40 -9.05
CA ILE A 269 8.52 -0.61 -8.95
C ILE A 269 9.08 -2.02 -8.72
N ALA A 270 10.21 -2.36 -9.34
CA ALA A 270 10.90 -3.63 -9.10
C ALA A 270 11.39 -3.73 -7.65
N ASN A 271 11.85 -2.61 -7.07
CA ASN A 271 12.25 -2.55 -5.66
C ASN A 271 11.07 -2.85 -4.72
N LEU A 272 9.93 -2.16 -4.90
CA LEU A 272 8.74 -2.45 -4.09
C LEU A 272 8.26 -3.89 -4.24
N TYR A 273 8.25 -4.43 -5.47
CA TYR A 273 7.91 -5.83 -5.72
C TYR A 273 8.83 -6.77 -4.92
N LEU A 274 10.15 -6.61 -5.07
CA LEU A 274 11.14 -7.49 -4.43
C LEU A 274 11.14 -7.33 -2.91
N THR A 275 10.78 -6.15 -2.39
CA THR A 275 10.56 -5.92 -0.96
C THR A 275 9.48 -6.84 -0.40
N VAL A 276 8.32 -6.91 -1.06
CA VAL A 276 7.24 -7.81 -0.60
C VAL A 276 7.56 -9.28 -0.87
N ALA A 277 8.16 -9.59 -2.02
CA ALA A 277 8.57 -10.95 -2.34
C ALA A 277 9.58 -11.49 -1.30
N ASN A 278 10.58 -10.68 -0.93
CA ASN A 278 11.54 -11.04 0.12
C ASN A 278 10.87 -11.17 1.49
N ARG A 279 9.90 -10.31 1.82
CA ARG A 279 9.13 -10.45 3.06
C ARG A 279 8.32 -11.74 3.09
N ALA A 280 7.64 -12.10 2.00
CA ALA A 280 6.92 -13.36 1.86
C ALA A 280 7.84 -14.56 2.13
N TYR A 281 9.04 -14.53 1.55
CA TYR A 281 10.08 -15.53 1.77
C TYR A 281 10.56 -15.60 3.22
N GLN A 282 10.88 -14.46 3.85
CA GLN A 282 11.32 -14.39 5.24
C GLN A 282 10.26 -14.88 6.23
N LEU A 283 8.99 -14.58 5.97
CA LEU A 283 7.85 -15.00 6.80
C LEU A 283 7.37 -16.42 6.49
N GLN A 284 7.90 -17.06 5.45
CA GLN A 284 7.43 -18.36 4.94
C GLN A 284 5.93 -18.36 4.60
N ASP A 285 5.39 -17.21 4.17
CA ASP A 285 3.99 -17.07 3.77
C ASP A 285 3.80 -17.67 2.37
N GLN A 286 3.28 -18.90 2.31
CA GLN A 286 3.11 -19.64 1.05
C GLN A 286 2.13 -18.97 0.10
N THR A 287 1.04 -18.40 0.62
CA THR A 287 0.03 -17.72 -0.20
C THR A 287 0.66 -16.52 -0.90
N LEU A 288 1.44 -15.73 -0.16
CA LEU A 288 2.13 -14.57 -0.72
C LEU A 288 3.28 -15.01 -1.65
N LEU A 289 4.06 -16.02 -1.28
CA LEU A 289 5.13 -16.57 -2.11
C LEU A 289 4.64 -17.00 -3.49
N GLU A 290 3.49 -17.66 -3.60
CA GLU A 290 2.91 -18.08 -4.88
C GLU A 290 2.46 -16.90 -5.77
N GLN A 291 2.14 -15.75 -5.17
CA GLN A 291 1.82 -14.54 -5.92
C GLN A 291 3.06 -13.91 -6.57
N TYR A 292 4.22 -13.98 -5.91
CA TYR A 292 5.45 -13.29 -6.35
C TYR A 292 6.51 -14.22 -7.00
N PHE A 293 6.50 -15.52 -6.71
CA PHE A 293 7.46 -16.49 -7.24
C PHE A 293 6.75 -17.68 -7.88
N SER A 294 7.16 -18.04 -9.09
CA SER A 294 6.71 -19.28 -9.74
C SER A 294 7.23 -20.52 -8.99
N ARG A 295 6.64 -21.69 -9.29
CA ARG A 295 7.14 -22.98 -8.75
C ARG A 295 8.58 -23.31 -9.15
N SER A 296 9.10 -22.76 -10.25
CA SER A 296 10.52 -22.93 -10.61
C SER A 296 11.40 -22.02 -9.75
N ALA A 297 11.02 -20.75 -9.60
CA ALA A 297 11.73 -19.81 -8.74
C ALA A 297 11.77 -20.30 -7.29
N GLN A 298 10.65 -20.81 -6.75
CA GLN A 298 10.61 -21.36 -5.39
C GLN A 298 11.56 -22.56 -5.20
N ARG A 299 11.78 -23.38 -6.24
CA ARG A 299 12.81 -24.44 -6.20
C ARG A 299 14.22 -23.86 -6.16
N ASN A 300 14.50 -22.81 -6.94
CA ASN A 300 15.79 -22.11 -6.84
C ASN A 300 16.01 -21.53 -5.44
N LEU A 301 14.98 -20.96 -4.82
CA LEU A 301 15.06 -20.41 -3.46
C LEU A 301 15.47 -21.45 -2.42
N GLN A 302 15.02 -22.71 -2.56
CA GLN A 302 15.40 -23.80 -1.66
C GLN A 302 16.90 -24.16 -1.77
N GLU A 303 17.52 -23.94 -2.93
CA GLU A 303 18.94 -24.23 -3.17
C GLU A 303 19.87 -23.15 -2.63
N ILE A 304 19.42 -21.89 -2.54
CA ILE A 304 20.24 -20.73 -2.14
C ILE A 304 20.01 -20.28 -0.68
N ALA A 305 19.09 -20.91 0.04
CA ALA A 305 18.76 -20.58 1.42
C ALA A 305 19.91 -20.92 2.40
N PRO A 306 20.06 -20.21 3.55
CA PRO A 306 19.23 -19.11 4.03
C PRO A 306 19.94 -17.74 3.95
N LEU A 307 19.46 -16.83 3.10
CA LEU A 307 19.91 -15.43 3.03
C LEU A 307 18.76 -14.48 2.67
N PRO A 308 18.79 -13.20 3.12
CA PRO A 308 17.86 -12.20 2.60
C PRO A 308 18.09 -12.04 1.09
N LEU A 309 17.01 -12.06 0.33
CA LEU A 309 17.06 -11.97 -1.13
C LEU A 309 17.19 -10.50 -1.57
N HIS A 310 16.61 -9.60 -0.79
CA HIS A 310 16.49 -8.19 -1.12
C HIS A 310 16.59 -7.30 0.11
N ASP A 311 17.28 -6.18 -0.07
CA ASP A 311 17.23 -5.00 0.80
C ASP A 311 16.82 -3.81 -0.08
N TYR A 312 15.74 -3.12 0.28
CA TYR A 312 15.21 -2.00 -0.49
C TYR A 312 16.18 -0.81 -0.54
N THR A 313 17.21 -0.81 0.32
CA THR A 313 18.32 0.13 0.35
C THR A 313 19.46 -0.20 -0.61
N GLY A 314 19.47 -1.41 -1.17
CA GLY A 314 20.45 -1.87 -2.13
C GLY A 314 20.35 -1.18 -3.50
N SER A 315 21.30 -1.53 -4.37
CA SER A 315 21.31 -1.05 -5.75
C SER A 315 20.64 -2.05 -6.67
N LEU A 316 19.62 -1.61 -7.41
CA LEU A 316 18.95 -2.40 -8.44
C LEU A 316 19.23 -1.88 -9.84
N THR A 317 19.45 -2.79 -10.78
CA THR A 317 19.49 -2.50 -12.22
C THR A 317 18.44 -3.34 -12.94
N VAL A 318 17.70 -2.72 -13.86
CA VAL A 318 16.73 -3.39 -14.74
C VAL A 318 17.36 -3.56 -16.12
N LYS A 319 17.41 -4.79 -16.64
CA LYS A 319 17.93 -5.11 -17.98
C LYS A 319 16.86 -5.87 -18.76
N LYS A 320 16.73 -5.58 -20.06
CA LYS A 320 15.90 -6.42 -20.95
C LYS A 320 16.62 -7.74 -21.21
N ASP A 321 15.87 -8.83 -21.33
CA ASP A 321 16.44 -10.09 -21.81
C ASP A 321 16.78 -9.99 -23.30
N GLU A 322 17.99 -10.38 -23.67
CA GLU A 322 18.49 -10.26 -25.06
C GLU A 322 17.77 -11.21 -26.03
N ASN A 323 17.23 -12.32 -25.52
CA ASN A 323 16.61 -13.36 -26.32
C ASN A 323 15.08 -13.29 -26.33
N HIS A 324 14.47 -12.66 -25.32
CA HIS A 324 13.01 -12.60 -25.14
C HIS A 324 12.56 -11.19 -24.76
N SER A 325 11.95 -10.48 -25.72
CA SER A 325 11.51 -9.09 -25.54
C SER A 325 10.49 -8.85 -24.41
N ASN A 326 9.81 -9.90 -23.96
CA ASN A 326 8.82 -9.85 -22.88
C ASN A 326 9.40 -10.21 -21.50
N ARG A 327 10.71 -10.44 -21.38
CA ARG A 327 11.36 -10.76 -20.10
C ARG A 327 12.30 -9.64 -19.68
N ILE A 328 12.42 -9.46 -18.38
CA ILE A 328 13.39 -8.52 -17.80
C ILE A 328 14.17 -9.20 -16.69
N TRP A 329 15.44 -8.84 -16.59
CA TRP A 329 16.33 -9.20 -15.49
C TRP A 329 16.42 -8.04 -14.52
N ILE A 330 16.17 -8.32 -13.24
CA ILE A 330 16.48 -7.39 -12.15
C ILE A 330 17.72 -7.92 -11.45
N VAL A 331 18.77 -7.10 -11.42
CA VAL A 331 20.03 -7.44 -10.76
C VAL A 331 20.17 -6.55 -9.53
N GLY A 332 20.14 -7.16 -8.36
CA GLY A 332 20.32 -6.49 -7.08
C GLY A 332 21.69 -6.73 -6.50
N ASN A 333 22.35 -5.66 -6.04
CA ASN A 333 23.60 -5.73 -5.30
C ASN A 333 23.35 -5.21 -3.89
N TYR A 334 23.73 -6.02 -2.91
CA TYR A 334 23.39 -5.81 -1.52
C TYR A 334 24.59 -6.07 -0.62
N GLN A 335 24.50 -5.58 0.61
CA GLN A 335 25.47 -5.81 1.67
C GLN A 335 24.75 -6.41 2.88
N ASN A 336 25.28 -7.48 3.45
CA ASN A 336 24.78 -8.08 4.67
C ASN A 336 25.91 -8.24 5.68
N ALA A 337 25.63 -8.01 6.96
CA ALA A 337 26.66 -8.10 8.00
C ALA A 337 27.25 -9.51 8.16
N LEU A 338 26.48 -10.56 7.84
CA LEU A 338 26.89 -11.96 7.99
C LEU A 338 27.53 -12.52 6.72
N THR A 339 26.97 -12.20 5.54
CA THR A 339 27.47 -12.73 4.27
C THR A 339 28.30 -11.77 3.45
N GLY A 340 28.53 -10.54 3.89
CA GLY A 340 29.25 -9.55 3.10
C GLY A 340 28.46 -9.11 1.87
N ASN A 341 29.17 -8.83 0.77
CA ASN A 341 28.54 -8.36 -0.45
C ASN A 341 27.99 -9.53 -1.25
N TYR A 342 26.76 -9.41 -1.74
CA TYR A 342 26.14 -10.43 -2.57
C TYR A 342 25.30 -9.81 -3.67
N GLN A 343 25.10 -10.60 -4.71
CA GLN A 343 24.28 -10.26 -5.86
C GLN A 343 23.16 -11.29 -6.01
N VAL A 344 21.96 -10.81 -6.33
CA VAL A 344 20.83 -11.66 -6.68
C VAL A 344 20.26 -11.21 -8.01
N GLU A 345 20.11 -12.14 -8.93
CA GLU A 345 19.50 -11.95 -10.24
C GLU A 345 18.10 -12.56 -10.25
N TYR A 346 17.14 -11.80 -10.76
CA TYR A 346 15.73 -12.20 -10.84
C TYR A 346 15.27 -12.11 -12.28
N LEU A 347 14.78 -13.22 -12.83
CA LEU A 347 14.07 -13.22 -14.10
C LEU A 347 12.59 -12.96 -13.86
N PHE A 348 12.06 -11.89 -14.45
CA PHE A 348 10.64 -11.55 -14.42
C PHE A 348 9.98 -11.89 -15.76
N GLU A 349 8.81 -12.53 -15.69
CA GLU A 349 7.92 -12.78 -16.83
C GLU A 349 6.53 -12.19 -16.58
N PRO A 350 5.76 -11.79 -17.62
CA PRO A 350 4.43 -11.22 -17.45
C PRO A 350 3.46 -12.21 -16.82
N ASP A 351 2.71 -11.75 -15.82
CA ASP A 351 1.74 -12.57 -15.08
C ASP A 351 0.65 -11.67 -14.48
N SER A 352 -0.62 -12.00 -14.69
CA SER A 352 -1.76 -11.18 -14.26
C SER A 352 -2.33 -11.54 -12.89
N SER A 353 -1.72 -12.48 -12.17
CA SER A 353 -2.22 -12.96 -10.86
C SER A 353 -1.91 -12.01 -9.70
N ASN A 354 -1.05 -11.02 -9.90
CA ASN A 354 -0.75 -9.97 -8.92
C ASN A 354 -0.86 -8.57 -9.55
N PRO A 355 -1.01 -7.51 -8.74
CA PRO A 355 -1.20 -6.15 -9.24
C PRO A 355 -0.01 -5.56 -10.02
N TYR A 356 1.19 -6.14 -9.88
CA TYR A 356 2.38 -5.67 -10.58
C TYR A 356 2.42 -6.12 -12.05
N GLY A 357 1.67 -7.15 -12.44
CA GLY A 357 1.65 -7.65 -13.81
C GLY A 357 2.86 -8.49 -14.21
N TRP A 358 3.67 -8.93 -13.23
CA TRP A 358 4.87 -9.73 -13.44
C TRP A 358 5.05 -10.77 -12.34
N LYS A 359 5.78 -11.85 -12.64
CA LYS A 359 6.16 -12.88 -11.66
C LYS A 359 7.63 -13.25 -11.82
N VAL A 360 8.31 -13.52 -10.70
CA VAL A 360 9.68 -14.03 -10.72
C VAL A 360 9.66 -15.51 -11.08
N THR A 361 10.34 -15.89 -12.16
CA THR A 361 10.37 -17.26 -12.67
C THR A 361 11.71 -17.97 -12.44
N LYS A 362 12.78 -17.21 -12.18
CA LYS A 362 14.10 -17.71 -11.84
C LYS A 362 14.79 -16.76 -10.86
N VAL A 363 15.56 -17.32 -9.93
CA VAL A 363 16.41 -16.58 -9.00
C VAL A 363 17.79 -17.21 -9.02
N ASP A 364 18.83 -16.39 -9.22
CA ASP A 364 20.22 -16.81 -9.13
C ASP A 364 20.95 -15.97 -8.06
N TYR A 365 21.74 -16.63 -7.20
CA TYR A 365 22.51 -15.99 -6.13
C TYR A 365 24.00 -16.09 -6.40
N LYS A 366 24.74 -15.01 -6.15
CA LYS A 366 26.19 -14.98 -6.24
C LYS A 366 26.81 -14.24 -5.06
N GLN A 367 27.70 -14.93 -4.35
CA GLN A 367 28.59 -14.33 -3.37
C GLN A 367 29.66 -13.51 -4.08
N MET A 368 29.91 -12.26 -3.65
CA MET A 368 30.85 -11.33 -4.28
C MET A 368 32.15 -11.17 -3.50
#